data_AF-A0A7S0GJQ8-F1
#
_entry.id   AF-A0A7S0GJQ8-F1
#
_cell.length_a   1.000
_cell.length_b   1.000
_cell.length_c   1.000
_cell.angle_alpha   90.00
_cell.angle_beta   90.00
_cell.angle_gamma   90.00
#
_symmetry.space_group_name_H-M   'P 1'
#
loop_
_entity.id
_entity.type
_entity.pdbx_description
1 polymer ?
#
loop_
_entity_poly.entity_id
_entity_poly.type
_entity_poly.pdbx_seq_one_letter_code
_entity_poly.pdbx_strand_id
1 'polypeptide(L)'
;PRVPSLNQYLYESQFFAQMVHVYDDSKKLLGVTDAFPSGITIPANSGKLTLRLQIRHEDPQALEKLNQQVLWVERTIGDVSLSIHNSHMSMVANVGTFTKRLLKPDRSTAVFVSTPTQESLGKIKGLKCGDVLEGTVSY
;
A
#
# COMPACT_ATOMS: atom_id res chain seq x y z
N PRO A 1 -1.80 -6.77 -6.31
CA PRO A 1 -0.71 -7.49 -5.60
C PRO A 1 0.64 -6.96 -6.08
N ARG A 2 1.58 -6.71 -5.17
CA ARG A 2 2.91 -6.15 -5.48
C ARG A 2 4.01 -6.96 -4.82
N VAL A 3 5.16 -7.03 -5.47
CA VAL A 3 6.40 -7.59 -4.95
C VAL A 3 7.46 -6.49 -5.06
N PRO A 4 7.61 -5.62 -4.03
CA PRO A 4 8.40 -4.39 -4.15
C PRO A 4 9.85 -4.58 -4.60
N SER A 5 10.48 -5.71 -4.24
CA SER A 5 11.86 -6.04 -4.64
C SER A 5 12.02 -6.41 -6.12
N LEU A 6 10.93 -6.74 -6.81
CA LEU A 6 10.97 -7.20 -8.20
C LEU A 6 10.22 -6.23 -9.14
N ASN A 7 9.19 -5.54 -8.65
CA ASN A 7 8.40 -4.61 -9.46
C ASN A 7 9.23 -3.42 -9.97
N GLN A 8 8.66 -2.69 -10.93
CA GLN A 8 9.25 -1.56 -11.66
C GLN A 8 10.36 -1.91 -12.67
N TYR A 9 10.88 -3.14 -12.64
CA TYR A 9 11.90 -3.60 -13.58
C TYR A 9 11.33 -4.71 -14.47
N LEU A 10 11.28 -4.44 -15.77
CA LEU A 10 10.92 -5.43 -16.79
C LEU A 10 12.16 -5.95 -17.52
N TYR A 11 12.79 -5.11 -18.35
CA TYR A 11 13.97 -5.49 -19.13
C TYR A 11 15.29 -5.35 -18.35
N GLU A 12 15.30 -4.49 -17.33
CA GLU A 12 16.45 -4.28 -16.44
C GLU A 12 16.45 -5.27 -15.25
N SER A 13 15.40 -6.08 -15.14
CA SER A 13 15.30 -7.09 -14.09
C SER A 13 16.38 -8.15 -14.28
N GLN A 14 17.02 -8.54 -13.17
CA GLN A 14 17.93 -9.68 -13.15
C GLN A 14 17.18 -11.02 -13.36
N PHE A 15 15.86 -11.03 -13.17
CA PHE A 15 14.99 -12.17 -13.40
C PHE A 15 14.28 -12.09 -14.75
N PHE A 16 14.14 -13.22 -15.42
CA PHE A 16 13.57 -13.30 -16.78
C PHE A 16 12.06 -13.10 -16.82
N ALA A 17 11.36 -13.55 -15.78
CA ALA A 17 9.93 -13.37 -15.68
C ALA A 17 9.50 -13.29 -14.22
N GLN A 18 8.53 -12.44 -13.95
CA GLN A 18 7.79 -12.37 -12.71
C GLN A 18 6.31 -12.23 -13.04
N MET A 19 5.48 -13.05 -12.43
CA MET A 19 4.05 -13.02 -12.68
C MET A 19 3.29 -13.47 -11.44
N VAL A 20 2.26 -12.72 -11.07
CA VAL A 20 1.34 -13.07 -9.99
C VAL A 20 0.00 -13.43 -10.58
N HIS A 21 -0.44 -14.66 -10.33
CA HIS A 21 -1.77 -15.14 -10.67
C HIS A 21 -2.67 -15.08 -9.44
N VAL A 22 -3.91 -14.62 -9.59
CA VAL A 22 -4.92 -14.56 -8.53
C VAL A 22 -6.07 -15.50 -8.85
N TYR A 23 -6.34 -16.47 -7.98
CA TYR A 23 -7.40 -17.45 -8.14
C TYR A 23 -8.44 -17.31 -7.02
N ASP A 24 -9.70 -17.63 -7.32
CA ASP A 24 -10.74 -17.84 -6.32
C ASP A 24 -10.71 -19.27 -5.73
N ASP A 25 -11.64 -19.53 -4.81
CA ASP A 25 -11.77 -20.82 -4.12
C ASP A 25 -12.15 -21.99 -5.07
N SER A 26 -12.83 -21.67 -6.18
CA SER A 26 -13.14 -22.61 -7.25
C SER A 26 -11.96 -22.80 -8.23
N LYS A 27 -10.78 -22.28 -7.90
CA LYS A 27 -9.57 -22.28 -8.74
C LYS A 27 -9.73 -21.54 -10.07
N LYS A 28 -10.73 -20.67 -10.19
CA LYS A 28 -10.91 -19.82 -11.37
C LYS A 28 -9.89 -18.69 -11.31
N LEU A 29 -9.21 -18.43 -12.42
CA LEU A 29 -8.30 -17.30 -12.57
C LEU A 29 -9.11 -16.00 -12.60
N LEU A 30 -8.86 -15.11 -11.65
CA LEU A 30 -9.50 -13.79 -11.55
C LEU A 30 -8.68 -12.70 -12.24
N GLY A 31 -7.36 -12.83 -12.24
CA GLY A 31 -6.47 -11.85 -12.86
C GLY A 31 -5.01 -12.24 -12.76
N VAL A 32 -4.21 -11.52 -13.53
CA VAL A 32 -2.76 -11.69 -13.65
C VAL A 32 -2.10 -10.32 -13.59
N THR A 33 -0.93 -10.24 -12.98
CA THR A 33 -0.13 -9.02 -12.95
C THR A 33 1.37 -9.34 -12.93
N ASP A 34 2.22 -8.38 -13.26
CA ASP A 34 3.66 -8.61 -13.49
C ASP A 34 4.53 -7.50 -12.86
N ALA A 35 5.61 -7.10 -13.54
CA ALA A 35 6.52 -6.03 -13.16
C ALA A 35 5.84 -4.68 -12.88
N PHE A 36 4.76 -4.37 -13.59
CA PHE A 36 4.01 -3.12 -13.45
C PHE A 36 2.59 -3.41 -12.97
N PRO A 37 2.41 -3.63 -11.66
CA PRO A 37 1.19 -4.18 -11.16
C PRO A 37 -0.01 -3.25 -11.34
N SER A 38 -1.11 -3.81 -11.83
CA SER A 38 -2.40 -3.13 -11.98
C SER A 38 -3.42 -3.68 -10.99
N GLY A 39 -4.46 -2.89 -10.69
CA GLY A 39 -5.58 -3.35 -9.88
C GLY A 39 -6.28 -4.56 -10.51
N ILE A 40 -6.64 -5.54 -9.69
CA ILE A 40 -7.44 -6.70 -10.09
C ILE A 40 -8.78 -6.62 -9.39
N THR A 41 -9.87 -6.56 -10.16
CA THR A 41 -11.22 -6.55 -9.61
C THR A 41 -11.59 -7.93 -9.09
N ILE A 42 -11.90 -8.00 -7.80
CA ILE A 42 -12.32 -9.24 -7.14
C ILE A 42 -13.85 -9.23 -6.99
N PRO A 43 -14.56 -10.26 -7.47
CA PRO A 43 -16.00 -10.42 -7.22
C PRO A 43 -16.35 -10.39 -5.73
N ALA A 44 -17.46 -9.74 -5.36
CA ALA A 44 -17.85 -9.58 -3.95
C ALA A 44 -18.13 -10.92 -3.22
N ASN A 45 -18.45 -11.97 -3.98
CA ASN A 45 -18.68 -13.33 -3.49
C ASN A 45 -17.42 -14.21 -3.51
N SER A 46 -16.26 -13.67 -3.92
CA SER A 46 -15.00 -14.42 -3.84
C SER A 46 -14.64 -14.63 -2.37
N GLY A 47 -14.61 -15.90 -1.96
CA GLY A 47 -14.19 -16.31 -0.62
C GLY A 47 -12.67 -16.21 -0.47
N LYS A 48 -12.03 -17.35 -0.17
CA LYS A 48 -10.57 -17.40 -0.05
C LYS A 48 -9.92 -17.17 -1.42
N LEU A 49 -8.91 -16.31 -1.45
CA LEU A 49 -8.09 -16.09 -2.64
C LEU A 49 -6.76 -16.83 -2.52
N THR A 50 -6.30 -17.39 -3.64
CA THR A 50 -4.96 -17.97 -3.75
C THR A 50 -4.14 -17.12 -4.69
N LEU A 51 -3.02 -16.58 -4.20
CA LEU A 51 -2.07 -15.83 -5.02
C LEU A 51 -0.85 -16.70 -5.28
N ARG A 52 -0.45 -16.82 -6.55
CA ARG A 52 0.72 -17.58 -6.97
C ARG A 52 1.71 -16.64 -7.66
N LEU A 53 2.82 -16.36 -6.98
CA LEU A 53 3.97 -15.69 -7.56
C LEU A 53 4.85 -16.72 -8.29
N GLN A 54 5.10 -16.49 -9.56
CA GLN A 54 5.99 -17.28 -10.40
C GLN A 54 7.16 -16.39 -10.84
N ILE A 55 8.38 -16.86 -10.57
CA ILE A 55 9.62 -16.18 -10.94
C ILE A 55 10.46 -17.15 -11.76
N ARG A 56 11.11 -16.66 -12.83
CA ARG A 56 11.99 -17.47 -13.67
C ARG A 56 13.38 -16.86 -13.71
N HIS A 57 14.38 -17.73 -13.55
CA HIS A 57 15.79 -17.44 -13.67
C HIS A 57 16.50 -18.73 -14.12
N GLU A 58 17.66 -18.62 -14.76
CA GLU A 58 18.47 -19.79 -15.14
C GLU A 58 19.20 -20.41 -13.95
N ASP A 59 19.77 -19.57 -13.09
CA ASP A 59 20.44 -19.99 -11.85
C ASP A 59 19.41 -20.28 -10.73
N PRO A 60 19.31 -21.53 -10.25
CA PRO A 60 18.45 -21.88 -9.12
C PRO A 60 18.84 -21.19 -7.81
N GLN A 61 20.13 -20.89 -7.58
CA GLN A 61 20.56 -20.24 -6.34
C GLN A 61 20.04 -18.80 -6.24
N ALA A 62 19.90 -18.10 -7.37
CA ALA A 62 19.23 -16.81 -7.42
C ALA A 62 17.75 -16.91 -7.00
N LEU A 63 17.06 -18.00 -7.35
CA LEU A 63 15.67 -18.24 -6.95
C LEU A 63 15.54 -18.61 -5.46
N GLU A 64 16.49 -19.36 -4.90
CA GLU A 64 16.48 -19.73 -3.48
C GLU A 64 16.51 -18.51 -2.55
N LYS A 65 17.22 -17.44 -2.96
CA LYS A 65 17.27 -16.16 -2.24
C LYS A 65 15.89 -15.49 -2.12
N LEU A 66 14.94 -15.86 -2.97
CA LEU A 66 13.60 -15.30 -3.01
C LEU A 66 12.55 -16.15 -2.27
N ASN A 67 12.95 -17.27 -1.64
CA ASN A 67 12.00 -18.12 -0.92
C ASN A 67 11.28 -17.41 0.25
N GLN A 68 11.90 -16.38 0.83
CA GLN A 68 11.32 -15.56 1.90
C GLN A 68 10.70 -14.26 1.37
N GLN A 69 10.52 -14.14 0.06
CA GLN A 69 9.96 -12.94 -0.56
C GLN A 69 8.52 -12.69 -0.07
N VAL A 70 8.27 -11.47 0.40
CA VAL A 70 6.93 -11.04 0.81
C VAL A 70 6.16 -10.51 -0.39
N LEU A 71 4.91 -10.95 -0.51
CA LEU A 71 3.92 -10.43 -1.46
C LEU A 71 3.00 -9.44 -0.74
N TRP A 72 2.92 -8.23 -1.26
CA TRP A 72 2.09 -7.15 -0.75
C TRP A 72 0.73 -7.17 -1.44
N VAL A 73 -0.32 -6.88 -0.68
CA VAL A 73 -1.69 -6.80 -1.21
C VAL A 73 -2.26 -5.45 -0.82
N GLU A 74 -2.17 -4.47 -1.70
CA GLU A 74 -2.97 -3.25 -1.52
C GLU A 74 -4.42 -3.47 -1.92
N ARG A 75 -5.27 -2.77 -1.19
CA ARG A 75 -6.70 -2.71 -1.38
C ARG A 75 -7.11 -1.28 -1.15
N THR A 76 -8.03 -0.79 -1.98
CA THR A 76 -8.67 0.49 -1.71
C THR A 76 -9.51 0.34 -0.44
N ILE A 77 -9.20 1.15 0.55
CA ILE A 77 -10.01 1.34 1.75
C ILE A 77 -10.71 2.70 1.67
N GLY A 78 -11.63 2.96 2.61
CA GLY A 78 -12.22 4.29 2.75
C GLY A 78 -11.19 5.33 3.23
N ASP A 79 -11.58 6.60 3.19
CA ASP A 79 -10.71 7.71 3.57
C ASP A 79 -10.28 7.66 5.04
N VAL A 80 -8.99 7.88 5.29
CA VAL A 80 -8.41 8.01 6.62
C VAL A 80 -8.29 9.49 6.94
N SER A 81 -9.14 9.99 7.84
CA SER A 81 -9.08 11.39 8.27
C SER A 81 -7.91 11.62 9.23
N LEU A 82 -7.04 12.56 8.87
CA LEU A 82 -5.90 12.99 9.70
C LEU A 82 -6.14 14.42 10.18
N SER A 83 -5.84 14.70 11.45
CA SER A 83 -5.94 16.06 11.98
C SER A 83 -4.60 16.78 11.83
N ILE A 84 -4.68 18.04 11.40
CA ILE A 84 -3.53 18.88 11.12
C ILE A 84 -3.51 20.04 12.11
N HIS A 85 -2.34 20.36 12.64
CA HIS A 85 -2.13 21.33 13.72
C HIS A 85 -1.00 22.32 13.36
N ASN A 86 -1.04 23.50 14.00
CA ASN A 86 -0.09 24.60 13.78
C ASN A 86 1.16 24.55 14.66
N SER A 87 1.13 23.75 15.73
CA SER A 87 2.24 23.59 16.68
C SER A 87 2.28 22.15 17.18
N HIS A 88 3.46 21.73 17.64
CA HIS A 88 3.63 20.41 18.25
C HIS A 88 2.79 20.27 19.53
N MET A 89 2.73 21.31 20.37
CA MET A 89 1.93 21.29 21.60
C MET A 89 0.43 21.10 21.31
N SER A 90 -0.09 21.80 20.30
CA SER A 90 -1.47 21.65 19.82
C SER A 90 -1.76 20.23 19.32
N MET A 91 -0.81 19.62 18.61
CA MET A 91 -0.93 18.22 18.16
C MET A 91 -0.96 17.24 19.34
N VAL A 92 -0.05 17.39 20.31
CA VAL A 92 0.03 16.50 21.49
C VAL A 92 -1.21 16.60 22.36
N ALA A 93 -1.71 17.82 22.60
CA ALA A 93 -2.92 18.04 23.38
C ALA A 93 -4.21 17.80 22.58
N ASN A 94 -4.11 17.48 21.27
CA ASN A 94 -5.22 17.34 20.34
C ASN A 94 -6.20 18.53 20.36
N VAL A 95 -5.65 19.75 20.42
CA VAL A 95 -6.40 21.01 20.47
C VAL A 95 -5.91 21.98 19.41
N GLY A 96 -6.84 22.69 18.78
CA GLY A 96 -6.53 23.68 17.74
C GLY A 96 -6.15 23.03 16.40
N THR A 97 -6.80 23.46 15.33
CA THR A 97 -6.59 22.97 13.97
C THR A 97 -5.75 23.94 13.16
N PHE A 98 -4.95 23.40 12.24
CA PHE A 98 -4.23 24.20 11.26
C PHE A 98 -5.23 24.93 10.36
N THR A 99 -5.11 26.25 10.29
CA THR A 99 -5.94 27.08 9.42
C THR A 99 -5.14 27.45 8.19
N LYS A 100 -5.79 27.46 7.01
CA LYS A 100 -5.18 27.91 5.77
C LYS A 100 -4.51 29.28 5.94
N ARG A 101 -3.34 29.48 5.36
CA ARG A 101 -2.62 30.75 5.40
C ARG A 101 -1.82 30.96 4.12
N LEU A 102 -1.64 32.22 3.73
CA LEU A 102 -0.79 32.59 2.61
C LEU A 102 0.69 32.53 3.06
N LEU A 103 1.50 31.77 2.33
CA LEU A 103 2.95 31.75 2.53
C LEU A 103 3.60 32.70 1.52
N LYS A 104 4.28 33.72 2.02
CA LYS A 104 5.07 34.63 1.17
C LYS A 104 6.33 33.92 0.68
N PRO A 105 6.93 34.35 -0.46
CA PRO A 105 8.25 33.90 -0.86
C PRO A 105 9.25 33.99 0.30
N ASP A 106 10.19 33.05 0.36
CA ASP A 106 11.25 32.94 1.39
C ASP A 106 10.74 32.83 2.83
N ARG A 107 9.52 32.31 3.00
CA ARG A 107 8.97 31.92 4.31
C ARG A 107 8.69 30.43 4.33
N SER A 108 8.90 29.82 5.49
CA SER A 108 8.54 28.44 5.77
C SER A 108 7.45 28.38 6.84
N THR A 109 6.70 27.27 6.85
CA THR A 109 5.76 26.94 7.91
C THR A 109 5.93 25.50 8.32
N ALA A 110 5.89 25.25 9.62
CA ALA A 110 5.73 23.89 10.11
C ALA A 110 4.24 23.51 10.04
N VAL A 111 3.99 22.25 9.71
CA VAL A 111 2.66 21.62 9.72
C VAL A 111 2.83 20.33 10.50
N PHE A 112 1.94 20.10 11.46
CA PHE A 112 2.00 18.96 12.36
C PHE A 112 0.80 18.06 12.11
N VAL A 113 1.02 16.79 11.80
CA VAL A 113 -0.05 15.82 11.54
C VAL A 113 -0.14 14.86 12.71
N SER A 114 -1.33 14.71 13.28
CA SER A 114 -1.57 13.74 14.36
C SER A 114 -1.91 12.36 13.80
N THR A 115 -1.57 11.33 14.57
CA THR A 115 -1.92 9.94 14.24
C THR A 115 -3.44 9.74 14.37
N PRO A 116 -4.07 8.99 13.45
CA PRO A 116 -5.50 8.70 13.54
C PRO A 116 -5.81 7.88 14.80
N THR A 117 -6.97 8.12 15.42
CA THR A 117 -7.37 7.41 16.64
C THR A 117 -7.85 6.00 16.31
N GLN A 118 -7.72 5.06 17.25
CA GLN A 118 -8.24 3.69 17.08
C GLN A 118 -9.74 3.66 16.76
N GLU A 119 -10.52 4.58 17.34
CA GLU A 119 -11.95 4.72 17.04
C GLU A 119 -12.23 5.12 15.59
N SER A 120 -11.44 6.06 15.03
CA SER A 120 -11.57 6.47 13.63
C SER A 120 -11.19 5.34 12.67
N LEU A 121 -10.12 4.60 12.99
CA LEU A 121 -9.66 3.46 12.21
C LEU A 121 -10.64 2.28 12.27
N GLY A 122 -11.23 2.02 13.44
CA GLY A 122 -12.21 0.94 13.64
C GLY A 122 -13.51 1.12 12.86
N LYS A 123 -13.81 2.34 12.39
CA LYS A 123 -14.97 2.62 11.52
C LYS A 123 -14.71 2.26 10.05
N ILE A 124 -13.45 2.10 9.66
CA ILE A 124 -13.08 1.81 8.26
C ILE A 124 -13.25 0.31 8.01
N LYS A 125 -14.16 -0.04 7.11
CA LYS A 125 -14.42 -1.43 6.75
C LYS A 125 -13.20 -2.05 6.06
N GLY A 126 -12.85 -3.27 6.49
CA GLY A 126 -11.80 -4.07 5.86
C GLY A 126 -10.38 -3.83 6.37
N LEU A 127 -10.19 -2.84 7.26
CA LEU A 127 -8.92 -2.59 7.92
C LEU A 127 -8.65 -3.65 8.99
N LYS A 128 -7.43 -4.18 9.03
CA LYS A 128 -6.97 -5.20 9.98
C LYS A 128 -5.71 -4.74 10.70
N CYS A 129 -5.45 -5.32 11.87
CA CYS A 129 -4.19 -5.10 12.58
C CYS A 129 -3.01 -5.57 11.71
N GLY A 130 -1.98 -4.73 11.60
CA GLY A 130 -0.81 -5.00 10.76
C GLY A 130 -0.91 -4.45 9.34
N ASP A 131 -2.06 -3.91 8.93
CA ASP A 131 -2.16 -3.19 7.66
C ASP A 131 -1.31 -1.89 7.71
N VAL A 132 -0.67 -1.58 6.59
CA VAL A 132 0.08 -0.33 6.40
C VAL A 132 -0.77 0.60 5.53
N LEU A 133 -0.91 1.85 5.96
CA LEU A 133 -1.68 2.86 5.26
C LEU A 133 -0.76 3.65 4.32
N GLU A 134 -1.16 3.75 3.06
CA GLU A 134 -0.49 4.53 2.03
C GLU A 134 -1.45 5.60 1.50
N GLY A 135 -0.94 6.79 1.21
CA GLY A 135 -1.74 7.90 0.68
C GLY A 135 -0.87 9.08 0.28
N THR A 136 -1.52 10.12 -0.24
CA THR A 136 -0.85 11.33 -0.72
C THR A 136 -1.18 12.51 0.18
N VAL A 137 -0.17 13.32 0.49
CA VAL A 137 -0.34 14.61 1.17
C VAL A 137 -0.20 15.73 0.15
N SER A 138 -1.20 16.60 0.08
CA SER A 138 -1.24 17.77 -0.82
C SER A 138 -1.18 19.07 -0.01
N TYR A 139 -0.45 20.07 -0.50
CA TYR A 139 -0.23 21.37 0.16
C TYR A 139 -0.30 22.54 -0.82
#